data_AF-A0A376MMA0-F1
#
_entry.id   AF-A0A376MMA0-F1
#
_cell.length_a   1.000
_cell.length_b   1.000
_cell.length_c   1.000
_cell.angle_alpha   90.00
_cell.angle_beta   90.00
_cell.angle_gamma   90.00
#
_symmetry.space_group_name_H-M   'P 1'
#
loop_
_entity.id
_entity.type
_entity.pdbx_description
1 polymer ?
#
loop_
_entity_poly.entity_id
_entity_poly.type
_entity_poly.pdbx_seq_one_letter_code
_entity_poly.pdbx_strand_id
1 'polypeptide(L)'
;MRAHGIYIGITGWVCDERRGLELRELLPLIPAEKLLIETDAPYLFPRDLTPKPSSRRNEPAHLPHILQRIAHWRGEDAAWLAAITDANVKTLFGIAF
;
A
#
# COMPACT_ATOMS: atom_id res chain seq x y z
N MET A 1 -7.80 6.97 -23.58
CA MET A 1 -6.67 7.41 -22.73
C MET A 1 -5.46 6.54 -23.04
N ARG A 2 -4.25 7.10 -23.14
CA ARG A 2 -3.04 6.29 -23.32
C ARG A 2 -2.49 5.95 -21.93
N ALA A 3 -2.38 4.66 -21.61
CA ALA A 3 -1.72 4.20 -20.39
C ALA A 3 -0.21 4.12 -20.64
N HIS A 4 0.60 4.67 -19.72
CA HIS A 4 2.05 4.86 -19.89
C HIS A 4 2.92 3.86 -19.12
N GLY A 5 2.31 2.85 -18.48
CA GLY A 5 3.04 1.80 -17.76
C GLY A 5 3.68 2.24 -16.43
N ILE A 6 3.30 3.40 -15.90
CA ILE A 6 3.78 3.96 -14.63
C ILE A 6 3.27 3.12 -13.45
N TYR A 7 4.16 2.85 -12.48
CA TYR A 7 3.79 2.22 -11.21
C TYR A 7 3.14 3.23 -10.26
N ILE A 8 2.19 2.77 -9.45
CA ILE A 8 1.41 3.58 -8.52
C ILE A 8 1.76 3.14 -7.09
N GLY A 9 2.39 4.04 -6.34
CA GLY A 9 2.70 3.86 -4.91
C GLY A 9 1.48 4.18 -4.04
N ILE A 10 1.16 3.29 -3.11
CA ILE A 10 0.07 3.46 -2.14
C ILE A 10 0.63 3.43 -0.72
N THR A 11 0.29 4.46 0.05
CA THR A 11 0.74 4.64 1.45
C THR A 11 -0.36 4.29 2.45
N GLY A 12 -0.05 4.43 3.75
CA GLY A 12 -1.04 4.38 4.83
C GLY A 12 -2.15 5.45 4.75
N TRP A 13 -2.10 6.39 3.80
CA TRP A 13 -3.18 7.36 3.54
C TRP A 13 -4.53 6.69 3.31
N VAL A 14 -4.55 5.54 2.62
CA VAL A 14 -5.78 4.80 2.33
C VAL A 14 -6.48 4.26 3.60
N CYS A 15 -5.75 4.21 4.71
CA CYS A 15 -6.25 3.83 6.02
C CYS A 15 -6.85 5.01 6.81
N ASP A 16 -6.82 6.24 6.29
CA ASP A 16 -7.46 7.40 6.92
C ASP A 16 -8.95 7.43 6.60
N GLU A 17 -9.80 7.14 7.60
CA GLU A 17 -11.26 7.13 7.45
C GLU A 17 -11.85 8.50 7.11
N ARG A 18 -11.09 9.60 7.27
CA ARG A 18 -11.56 10.96 6.98
C ARG A 18 -11.24 11.44 5.58
N ARG A 19 -10.20 10.87 4.93
CA ARG A 19 -9.61 11.43 3.70
C ARG A 19 -9.19 10.38 2.66
N GLY A 20 -9.07 9.11 3.06
CA GLY A 20 -8.60 8.04 2.20
C GLY A 20 -9.70 7.34 1.39
N LEU A 21 -10.97 7.75 1.53
CA LEU A 21 -12.11 7.04 0.93
C LEU A 21 -12.03 7.00 -0.60
N GLU A 22 -11.79 8.13 -1.25
CA GLU A 22 -11.67 8.20 -2.72
C GLU A 22 -10.52 7.32 -3.23
N LEU A 23 -9.35 7.36 -2.57
CA LEU A 23 -8.23 6.50 -2.93
C LEU A 23 -8.57 5.01 -2.74
N ARG A 24 -9.31 4.67 -1.68
CA ARG A 24 -9.74 3.30 -1.39
C ARG A 24 -10.67 2.76 -2.48
N GLU A 25 -11.60 3.58 -2.97
CA GLU A 25 -12.52 3.20 -4.06
C GLU A 25 -11.78 2.95 -5.38
N LEU A 26 -10.65 3.62 -5.60
CA LEU A 26 -9.80 3.44 -6.78
C LEU A 26 -8.87 2.23 -6.69
N LEU A 27 -8.63 1.67 -5.50
CA LEU A 27 -7.70 0.56 -5.30
C LEU A 27 -7.95 -0.63 -6.25
N PRO A 28 -9.18 -1.13 -6.43
CA PRO A 28 -9.43 -2.28 -7.31
C PRO A 28 -9.15 -2.00 -8.79
N LEU A 29 -9.05 -0.72 -9.19
CA LEU A 29 -8.79 -0.31 -10.57
C LEU A 29 -7.29 -0.28 -10.93
N ILE A 30 -6.41 -0.28 -9.92
CA ILE A 30 -4.96 -0.31 -10.14
C ILE A 30 -4.56 -1.72 -10.60
N PRO A 31 -3.93 -1.92 -11.77
CA PRO A 31 -3.40 -3.21 -12.17
C PRO A 31 -2.41 -3.74 -11.13
N ALA A 32 -2.50 -5.00 -10.74
CA ALA A 32 -1.70 -5.55 -9.65
C ALA A 32 -0.19 -5.46 -9.95
N GLU A 33 0.19 -5.67 -11.22
CA GLU A 33 1.54 -5.54 -11.76
C GLU A 33 2.05 -4.08 -11.85
N LYS A 34 1.22 -3.11 -11.45
CA LYS A 34 1.57 -1.69 -11.35
C LYS A 34 1.46 -1.14 -9.94
N LEU A 35 1.06 -1.96 -8.96
CA LEU A 35 0.96 -1.54 -7.57
C LEU A 35 2.32 -1.64 -6.86
N LEU A 36 2.65 -0.59 -6.11
CA LEU A 36 3.69 -0.60 -5.08
C LEU A 36 3.07 -0.16 -3.76
N ILE A 37 3.60 -0.66 -2.64
CA ILE A 37 3.17 -0.26 -1.30
C ILE A 37 4.35 0.35 -0.54
N GLU A 38 4.05 1.37 0.25
CA GLU A 38 5.07 2.07 1.04
C GLU A 38 4.47 2.67 2.32
N THR A 39 5.33 3.06 3.27
CA THR A 39 4.85 3.69 4.52
C THR A 39 4.87 5.21 4.47
N ASP A 40 5.77 5.79 3.69
CA ASP A 40 6.15 7.21 3.75
C ASP A 40 6.55 7.66 5.18
N ALA A 41 7.15 6.75 5.96
CA ALA A 41 7.61 7.06 7.31
C ALA A 41 8.60 8.24 7.29
N PRO A 42 8.48 9.22 8.22
CA PRO A 42 7.70 9.19 9.47
C PRO A 42 6.23 9.65 9.36
N TYR A 43 5.73 9.89 8.15
CA TYR A 43 4.41 10.44 7.87
C TYR A 43 3.35 9.36 7.64
N LEU A 44 2.11 9.79 7.42
CA LEU A 44 1.01 8.94 6.94
C LEU A 44 0.73 7.68 7.78
N PHE A 45 0.82 7.83 9.10
CA PHE A 45 0.51 6.78 10.05
C PHE A 45 -0.91 6.19 9.81
N PRO A 46 -1.05 4.86 9.64
CA PRO A 46 -2.34 4.22 9.38
C PRO A 46 -3.30 4.41 10.56
N ARG A 47 -4.37 5.19 10.36
CA ARG A 47 -5.23 5.67 11.47
C ARG A 47 -6.10 4.59 12.12
N ASP A 48 -6.25 3.47 11.44
CA ASP A 48 -6.97 2.27 11.86
C ASP A 48 -6.06 1.19 12.48
N LEU A 49 -4.76 1.47 12.66
CA LEU A 49 -3.87 0.57 13.39
C LEU A 49 -4.31 0.45 14.85
N THR A 50 -4.33 -0.79 15.36
CA THR A 50 -4.73 -1.12 16.74
C THR A 50 -3.75 -2.12 17.35
N PRO A 51 -3.34 -1.94 18.63
CA PRO A 51 -3.58 -0.78 19.48
C PRO A 51 -2.88 0.48 18.96
N LYS A 52 -3.38 1.66 19.33
CA LYS A 52 -2.74 2.93 18.92
C LYS A 52 -1.47 3.15 19.74
N PRO A 53 -0.29 3.28 19.11
CA PRO A 53 0.94 3.64 19.80
C PRO A 53 0.82 5.04 20.42
N SER A 54 1.64 5.29 21.44
CA SER A 54 1.71 6.59 22.12
C SER A 54 2.15 7.71 21.18
N SER A 55 3.06 7.40 20.25
CA SER A 55 3.47 8.26 19.16
C SER A 55 2.75 7.90 17.88
N ARG A 56 2.28 8.91 17.14
CA ARG A 56 1.75 8.73 15.76
C ARG A 56 2.83 8.85 14.70
N ARG A 57 4.12 8.76 15.08
CA ARG A 57 5.22 8.64 14.12
C ARG A 57 5.08 7.31 13.40
N ASN A 58 5.01 7.34 12.08
CA ASN A 58 4.99 6.13 11.28
C ASN A 58 6.39 5.54 11.14
N GLU A 59 6.46 4.24 10.84
CA GLU A 59 7.70 3.51 10.62
C GLU A 59 7.48 2.33 9.66
N PRO A 60 8.53 1.83 9.00
CA PRO A 60 8.43 0.71 8.06
C PRO A 60 7.80 -0.55 8.64
N ALA A 61 7.88 -0.77 9.95
CA ALA A 61 7.26 -1.91 10.64
C ALA A 61 5.72 -1.94 10.52
N HIS A 62 5.08 -0.83 10.16
CA HIS A 62 3.64 -0.79 9.90
C HIS A 62 3.25 -1.17 8.46
N LEU A 63 4.21 -1.44 7.57
CA LEU A 63 3.94 -1.83 6.18
C LEU A 63 3.05 -3.09 6.06
N PRO A 64 3.21 -4.15 6.88
CA PRO A 64 2.32 -5.32 6.82
C PRO A 64 0.85 -4.98 7.07
N HIS A 65 0.56 -4.02 7.94
CA HIS A 65 -0.81 -3.55 8.17
C HIS A 65 -1.38 -2.85 6.93
N ILE A 66 -0.58 -1.99 6.29
CA ILE A 66 -0.97 -1.30 5.05
C ILE A 66 -1.27 -2.32 3.93
N LEU A 67 -0.38 -3.30 3.75
CA LEU A 67 -0.58 -4.41 2.81
C LEU A 67 -1.90 -5.16 3.07
N GLN A 68 -2.14 -5.58 4.32
CA GLN A 68 -3.35 -6.32 4.69
C GLN A 68 -4.61 -5.54 4.36
N ARG A 69 -4.60 -4.22 4.60
CA ARG A 69 -5.75 -3.37 4.30
C ARG A 69 -5.98 -3.20 2.80
N ILE A 70 -4.91 -2.98 2.04
CA ILE A 70 -5.00 -2.88 0.58
C ILE A 70 -5.52 -4.19 -0.03
N ALA A 71 -4.98 -5.34 0.39
CA ALA A 71 -5.43 -6.66 -0.06
C ALA A 71 -6.92 -6.87 0.25
N HIS A 72 -7.35 -6.54 1.47
CA HIS A 72 -8.75 -6.62 1.88
C HIS A 72 -9.68 -5.79 0.97
N TRP A 73 -9.34 -4.53 0.69
CA TRP A 73 -10.18 -3.67 -0.17
C TRP A 73 -10.13 -4.04 -1.64
N ARG A 74 -9.09 -4.75 -2.09
CA ARG A 74 -9.00 -5.31 -3.44
C ARG A 74 -9.65 -6.69 -3.57
N GLY A 75 -10.04 -7.32 -2.46
CA GLY A 75 -10.58 -8.69 -2.46
C GLY A 75 -9.53 -9.76 -2.75
N GLU A 76 -8.26 -9.49 -2.40
CA GLU A 76 -7.11 -10.32 -2.70
C GLU A 76 -6.52 -10.95 -1.43
N ASP A 77 -5.78 -12.05 -1.58
CA ASP A 77 -4.98 -12.62 -0.50
C ASP A 77 -3.74 -11.76 -0.24
N ALA A 78 -3.42 -11.53 1.04
CA ALA A 78 -2.33 -10.65 1.42
C ALA A 78 -0.95 -11.24 1.07
N ALA A 79 -0.76 -12.57 1.16
CA ALA A 79 0.51 -13.19 0.80
C ALA A 79 0.73 -13.20 -0.72
N TRP A 80 -0.34 -13.41 -1.50
CA TRP A 80 -0.32 -13.23 -2.93
C TRP A 80 0.04 -11.79 -3.32
N LEU A 81 -0.63 -10.80 -2.70
CA LEU A 81 -0.36 -9.40 -3.02
C LEU A 81 1.07 -8.99 -2.65
N ALA A 82 1.61 -9.49 -1.53
CA ALA A 82 3.01 -9.29 -1.16
C ALA A 82 3.95 -9.79 -2.26
N ALA A 83 3.74 -11.03 -2.73
CA ALA A 83 4.56 -11.62 -3.78
C ALA A 83 4.50 -10.82 -5.09
N ILE A 84 3.33 -10.30 -5.46
CA ILE A 84 3.16 -9.43 -6.63
C ILE A 84 3.90 -8.11 -6.44
N THR A 85 3.71 -7.42 -5.31
CA THR A 85 4.38 -6.14 -5.07
C THR A 85 5.90 -6.30 -4.99
N ASP A 86 6.40 -7.40 -4.46
CA ASP A 86 7.84 -7.71 -4.46
C ASP A 86 8.37 -7.95 -5.87
N ALA A 87 7.64 -8.69 -6.71
CA ALA A 87 7.99 -8.89 -8.11
C ALA A 87 8.01 -7.55 -8.89
N ASN A 88 7.08 -6.65 -8.58
CA ASN A 88 7.04 -5.30 -9.15
C ASN A 88 8.26 -4.48 -8.75
N VAL A 89 8.65 -4.49 -7.47
CA VAL A 89 9.86 -3.83 -6.97
C VAL A 89 11.10 -4.38 -7.69
N LYS A 90 11.23 -5.71 -7.79
CA LYS A 90 12.36 -6.37 -8.48
C LYS A 90 12.42 -5.97 -9.96
N THR A 91 11.26 -5.91 -10.61
CA THR A 91 11.16 -5.51 -12.03
C THR A 91 11.50 -4.04 -12.25
N LEU A 92 11.01 -3.14 -11.39
CA LEU A 92 11.23 -1.69 -11.54
C LEU A 92 12.66 -1.28 -11.18
N PHE A 93 13.20 -1.83 -10.09
CA PHE A 93 14.48 -1.37 -9.54
C PHE A 93 15.67 -2.29 -9.85
N GLY A 94 15.44 -3.50 -10.38
CA GLY A 94 16.52 -4.42 -10.76
C GLY A 94 17.30 -4.97 -9.56
N ILE A 95 16.64 -5.15 -8.41
CA ILE A 95 17.25 -5.61 -7.15
C ILE A 95 16.78 -7.02 -6.77
N ALA A 96 17.44 -7.65 -5.79
CA ALA A 96 17.07 -8.94 -5.23
C ALA A 96 16.96 -8.88 -3.70
N PHE A 97 15.89 -9.49 -3.17
CA PHE A 97 15.59 -9.73 -1.76
C PHE A 97 14.60 -10.89 -1.64
#